data_AF-A0A2N2LXH9-F1
#
_entry.id   AF-A0A2N2LXH9-F1
#
_cell.length_a   1.000
_cell.length_b   1.000
_cell.length_c   1.000
_cell.angle_alpha   90.00
_cell.angle_beta   90.00
_cell.angle_gamma   90.00
#
_symmetry.space_group_name_H-M   'P 1'
#
loop_
_entity.id
_entity.type
_entity.pdbx_description
1 polymer ?
#
loop_
_entity_poly.entity_id
_entity_poly.type
_entity_poly.pdbx_seq_one_letter_code
_entity_poly.pdbx_strand_id
1 'polypeptide(L)'
;MLVADKEASLQKPNIKVAISADGETGSLNLQTDTYTRFAYVEIDGINTPLSDNFIDIEGGKTINLTFALPKGVNAADLQDNVHILSMADVDFSGTLLQDKLWRLKTRFTWHNMVYWFVFKFLI
;
A
#
# COMPACT_ATOMS: atom_id res chain seq x y z
N MET A 1 3.71 -9.96 -11.90
CA MET A 1 5.16 -9.96 -11.59
C MET A 1 5.46 -11.08 -10.61
N LEU A 2 6.60 -11.79 -10.74
CA LEU A 2 6.95 -12.95 -9.91
C LEU A 2 8.06 -12.66 -8.87
N VAL A 3 8.42 -11.39 -8.67
CA VAL A 3 9.46 -10.99 -7.70
C VAL A 3 8.80 -10.72 -6.34
N ALA A 4 9.45 -11.16 -5.26
CA ALA A 4 8.98 -10.89 -3.91
C ALA A 4 8.97 -9.38 -3.63
N ASP A 5 8.00 -8.91 -2.87
CA ASP A 5 7.76 -7.47 -2.67
C ASP A 5 9.00 -6.75 -2.12
N LYS A 6 9.66 -7.33 -1.13
CA LYS A 6 10.92 -6.83 -0.55
C LYS A 6 12.11 -6.71 -1.53
N GLU A 7 12.02 -7.36 -2.69
CA GLU A 7 13.05 -7.38 -3.73
C GLU A 7 12.62 -6.57 -4.96
N ALA A 8 11.39 -6.02 -4.96
CA ALA A 8 10.87 -5.23 -6.05
C ALA A 8 11.50 -3.82 -6.03
N SER A 9 12.24 -3.49 -7.08
CA SER A 9 12.74 -2.14 -7.32
C SER A 9 11.71 -1.35 -8.12
N LEU A 10 10.74 -0.75 -7.42
CA LEU A 10 9.69 0.06 -8.03
C LEU A 10 10.13 1.52 -8.19
N GLN A 11 9.78 2.13 -9.32
CA GLN A 11 9.94 3.57 -9.51
C GLN A 11 8.83 4.30 -8.74
N LYS A 12 9.17 5.42 -8.10
CA LYS A 12 8.16 6.27 -7.47
C LYS A 12 7.26 6.86 -8.55
N PRO A 13 5.94 6.60 -8.51
CA PRO A 13 5.03 7.08 -9.55
C PRO A 13 4.71 8.56 -9.35
N ASN A 14 4.54 9.27 -10.46
CA ASN A 14 3.84 10.55 -10.49
C ASN A 14 2.35 10.29 -10.73
N ILE A 15 1.53 10.52 -9.70
CA ILE A 15 0.10 10.22 -9.72
C ILE A 15 -0.70 11.52 -9.92
N LYS A 16 -1.39 11.60 -11.05
CA LYS A 16 -2.37 12.66 -11.32
C LYS A 16 -3.72 12.26 -10.76
N VAL A 17 -4.33 13.19 -10.04
CA VAL A 17 -5.61 13.00 -9.37
C VAL A 17 -6.62 13.98 -9.94
N ALA A 18 -7.81 13.50 -10.29
CA ALA A 18 -8.94 14.35 -10.63
C ALA A 18 -10.19 13.84 -9.95
N ILE A 19 -10.82 14.68 -9.14
CA ILE A 19 -12.05 14.36 -8.44
C ILE A 19 -13.25 15.05 -9.11
N SER A 20 -14.35 14.32 -9.22
CA SER A 20 -15.63 14.85 -9.68
C SER A 20 -16.75 14.27 -8.83
N ALA A 21 -17.95 14.86 -8.93
CA ALA A 21 -19.13 14.34 -8.25
C ALA A 21 -20.34 14.37 -9.17
N ASP A 22 -21.19 13.36 -9.01
CA ASP A 22 -22.52 13.30 -9.58
C ASP A 22 -23.51 12.99 -8.45
N GLY A 23 -24.21 14.04 -8.00
CA GLY A 23 -25.11 13.98 -6.86
C GLY A 23 -24.41 13.57 -5.56
N GLU A 24 -24.79 12.42 -5.01
CA GLU A 24 -24.25 11.85 -3.76
C GLU A 24 -23.09 10.86 -4.02
N THR A 25 -22.61 10.75 -5.26
CA THR A 25 -21.49 9.86 -5.62
C THR A 25 -20.29 10.68 -6.09
N GLY A 26 -19.17 10.54 -5.39
CA GLY A 26 -17.87 11.04 -5.82
C GLY A 26 -17.17 10.06 -6.74
N SER A 27 -16.40 10.57 -7.70
CA SER A 27 -15.53 9.83 -8.61
C SER A 27 -14.12 10.38 -8.51
N LEU A 28 -13.15 9.50 -8.31
CA LEU A 28 -11.74 9.81 -8.19
C LEU A 28 -10.99 9.10 -9.33
N ASN A 29 -10.49 9.88 -10.27
CA ASN A 29 -9.67 9.38 -11.36
C ASN A 29 -8.19 9.50 -11.01
N LEU A 30 -7.51 8.36 -11.00
CA LEU A 30 -6.09 8.24 -10.70
C LEU A 30 -5.36 7.80 -11.96
N GLN A 31 -4.40 8.60 -12.42
CA GLN A 31 -3.52 8.25 -13.54
C GLN A 31 -2.07 8.26 -13.07
N THR A 32 -1.34 7.19 -13.38
CA THR A 32 0.07 7.03 -13.01
C THR A 32 0.93 7.00 -14.26
N ASP A 33 2.17 7.47 -14.18
CA ASP A 33 3.14 7.39 -15.28
C ASP A 33 3.88 6.05 -15.33
N THR A 34 4.15 5.46 -14.16
CA THR A 34 4.78 4.15 -13.98
C THR A 34 3.85 3.16 -13.30
N TYR A 35 4.18 1.87 -13.38
CA TYR A 35 3.44 0.85 -12.63
C TYR A 35 3.48 1.15 -11.12
N THR A 36 2.29 1.23 -10.53
CA THR A 36 2.07 1.54 -9.12
C THR A 36 1.46 0.32 -8.44
N ARG A 37 2.19 -0.26 -7.50
CA ARG A 37 1.75 -1.45 -6.76
C ARG A 37 1.19 -1.08 -5.40
N PHE A 38 0.08 -1.69 -5.01
CA PHE A 38 -0.61 -1.42 -3.75
C PHE A 38 -0.85 0.08 -3.51
N ALA A 39 -1.44 0.76 -4.49
CA ALA A 39 -1.90 2.12 -4.34
C ALA A 39 -2.96 2.18 -3.22
N TYR A 40 -2.57 2.77 -2.10
CA TYR A 40 -3.43 3.11 -1.00
C TYR A 40 -3.88 4.56 -1.16
N VAL A 41 -5.19 4.78 -1.09
CA VAL A 41 -5.81 6.07 -1.29
C VAL A 41 -6.66 6.41 -0.08
N GLU A 42 -6.50 7.63 0.41
CA GLU A 42 -7.26 8.24 1.49
C GLU A 42 -7.69 9.65 1.09
N ILE A 43 -8.88 10.08 1.52
CA ILE A 43 -9.41 11.41 1.26
C ILE A 43 -9.73 12.05 2.60
N ASP A 44 -8.90 12.99 3.02
CA ASP A 44 -9.10 13.70 4.28
C ASP A 44 -10.37 14.56 4.22
N GLY A 45 -11.08 14.65 5.35
CA GLY A 45 -12.33 15.42 5.47
C GLY A 45 -13.60 14.63 5.16
N ILE A 46 -13.50 13.40 4.66
CA ILE A 46 -14.64 12.48 4.54
C ILE A 46 -14.31 11.13 5.20
N ASN A 47 -15.32 10.49 5.78
CA ASN A 47 -15.20 9.16 6.36
C ASN A 47 -16.09 8.19 5.58
N THR A 48 -15.78 8.02 4.30
CA THR A 48 -16.49 7.08 3.41
C THR A 48 -15.49 6.16 2.73
N PRO A 49 -15.79 4.86 2.62
CA PRO A 49 -14.90 3.93 1.93
C PRO A 49 -14.91 4.21 0.42
N LEU A 50 -13.74 4.04 -0.19
CA LEU A 50 -13.61 3.97 -1.65
C LEU A 50 -14.12 2.61 -2.15
N SER A 51 -14.52 2.55 -3.42
CA SER A 51 -14.99 1.33 -4.09
C SER A 51 -13.94 0.23 -4.14
N ASP A 52 -12.66 0.63 -4.16
CA ASP A 52 -11.51 -0.27 -4.10
C ASP A 52 -10.30 0.47 -3.48
N ASN A 53 -9.39 -0.27 -2.87
CA ASN A 53 -8.17 0.27 -2.27
C ASN A 53 -7.07 -0.80 -2.25
N PHE A 54 -5.80 -0.40 -2.10
CA PHE A 54 -4.63 -1.30 -2.25
C PHE A 54 -4.52 -1.94 -3.65
N ILE A 55 -4.81 -1.16 -4.69
CA ILE A 55 -4.89 -1.65 -6.06
C ILE A 55 -3.56 -1.52 -6.80
N ASP A 56 -3.41 -2.31 -7.87
CA ASP A 56 -2.31 -2.15 -8.81
C ASP A 56 -2.76 -1.31 -10.01
N ILE A 57 -1.98 -0.29 -10.36
CA ILE A 57 -2.22 0.61 -11.49
C ILE A 57 -1.09 0.45 -12.50
N GLU A 58 -1.42 0.06 -13.73
CA GLU A 58 -0.43 0.05 -14.81
C GLU A 58 -0.08 1.47 -15.25
N GLY A 59 1.19 1.71 -15.58
CA GLY A 59 1.65 3.01 -16.05
C GLY A 59 0.92 3.45 -17.33
N GLY A 60 0.53 4.72 -17.35
CA GLY A 60 -0.25 5.34 -18.42
C GLY A 60 -1.76 5.06 -18.35
N LYS A 61 -2.21 4.10 -17.52
CA LYS A 61 -3.64 3.83 -17.34
C LYS A 61 -4.27 4.74 -16.29
N THR A 62 -5.56 4.99 -16.49
CA THR A 62 -6.41 5.69 -15.54
C THR A 62 -7.36 4.69 -14.89
N ILE A 63 -7.46 4.73 -13.57
CA ILE A 63 -8.45 4.01 -12.79
C ILE A 63 -9.43 4.99 -12.18
N ASN A 64 -10.70 4.62 -12.15
CA ASN A 64 -11.76 5.36 -11.49
C ASN A 64 -12.17 4.63 -10.21
N LEU A 65 -12.12 5.34 -9.08
CA LEU A 65 -12.62 4.89 -7.79
C LEU A 65 -13.85 5.72 -7.43
N THR A 66 -14.90 5.08 -6.94
CA THR A 66 -16.11 5.78 -6.51
C THR A 66 -16.25 5.76 -5.00
N PHE A 67 -16.93 6.75 -4.44
CA PHE A 67 -17.21 6.84 -3.01
C PHE A 67 -18.50 7.60 -2.76
N ALA A 68 -19.11 7.39 -1.60
CA ALA A 68 -20.26 8.18 -1.18
C ALA A 68 -19.80 9.59 -0.80
N LEU A 69 -20.38 10.62 -1.41
CA LEU A 69 -20.09 12.02 -1.11
C LEU A 69 -21.09 12.51 -0.05
N PRO A 70 -20.64 12.92 1.15
CA PRO A 70 -21.53 13.43 2.18
C PRO A 70 -22.25 14.70 1.74
N LYS A 71 -23.50 14.89 2.18
CA LYS A 71 -24.29 16.08 1.85
C LYS A 71 -23.59 17.35 2.33
N GLY A 72 -23.50 18.34 1.44
CA GLY A 72 -22.91 19.65 1.72
C GLY A 72 -21.39 19.71 1.54
N VAL A 73 -20.74 18.61 1.17
CA VAL A 73 -19.31 18.59 0.80
C VAL A 73 -19.18 18.80 -0.71
N ASN A 74 -18.35 19.74 -1.13
CA ASN A 74 -18.02 19.94 -2.54
C ASN A 74 -16.79 19.10 -2.91
N ALA A 75 -16.87 18.37 -4.02
CA ALA A 75 -15.75 17.56 -4.50
C ALA A 75 -14.51 18.41 -4.80
N ALA A 76 -14.67 19.64 -5.27
CA ALA A 76 -13.54 20.52 -5.56
C ALA A 76 -12.69 20.80 -4.30
N ASP A 77 -13.30 20.85 -3.12
CA ASP A 77 -12.61 21.10 -1.86
C ASP A 77 -11.82 19.88 -1.37
N LEU A 78 -12.15 18.68 -1.88
CA LEU A 78 -11.47 17.43 -1.55
C LEU A 78 -10.22 17.17 -2.41
N GLN A 79 -10.07 17.88 -3.53
CA GLN A 79 -9.00 17.64 -4.50
C GLN A 79 -7.60 17.72 -3.86
N ASP A 80 -7.39 18.68 -2.95
CA ASP A 80 -6.12 18.90 -2.27
C ASP A 80 -5.94 18.00 -1.02
N ASN A 81 -7.00 17.31 -0.60
CA ASN A 81 -7.04 16.41 0.57
C ASN A 81 -6.87 14.94 0.18
N VAL A 82 -6.58 14.64 -1.09
CA VAL A 82 -6.34 13.26 -1.53
C VAL A 82 -4.89 12.88 -1.22
N HIS A 83 -4.73 11.86 -0.39
CA HIS A 83 -3.45 11.27 -0.05
C HIS A 83 -3.32 9.91 -0.71
N ILE A 84 -2.18 9.69 -1.37
CA ILE A 84 -1.90 8.45 -2.08
C ILE A 84 -0.52 7.96 -1.66
N LEU A 85 -0.46 6.70 -1.25
CA LEU A 85 0.77 5.99 -0.97
C LEU A 85 0.86 4.77 -1.86
N SER A 86 2.05 4.44 -2.31
CA SER A 86 2.32 3.21 -3.02
C SER A 86 3.38 2.39 -2.29
N MET A 87 3.55 1.14 -2.72
CA MET A 87 4.65 0.33 -2.24
C MET A 87 6.03 0.96 -2.52
N ALA A 88 6.17 1.82 -3.54
CA ALA A 88 7.41 2.53 -3.85
C ALA A 88 7.72 3.65 -2.84
N ASP A 89 6.74 4.09 -2.04
CA ASP A 89 6.89 5.11 -1.01
C ASP A 89 7.27 4.55 0.36
N VAL A 90 7.20 3.22 0.51
CA VAL A 90 7.58 2.55 1.75
C VAL A 90 9.10 2.38 1.79
N ASP A 91 9.75 3.07 2.72
CA ASP A 91 11.16 2.84 3.00
C ASP A 91 11.35 1.44 3.60
N PHE A 92 12.25 0.66 3.00
CA PHE A 92 12.62 -0.63 3.57
C PHE A 92 13.36 -0.44 4.89
N SER A 93 12.74 -0.87 5.99
CA SER A 93 13.41 -0.91 7.29
C SER A 93 14.20 -2.22 7.41
N GLY A 94 15.52 -2.10 7.30
CA GLY A 94 16.46 -3.21 7.54
C GLY A 94 17.34 -3.57 6.35
N THR A 95 18.51 -4.12 6.64
CA THR A 95 19.43 -4.66 5.63
C THR A 95 19.41 -6.18 5.63
N LEU A 96 19.78 -6.81 4.51
CA LEU A 96 19.93 -8.26 4.42
C LEU A 96 20.85 -8.85 5.51
N LEU A 97 21.85 -8.08 5.94
CA LEU A 97 22.75 -8.47 7.04
C LEU A 97 22.05 -8.42 8.39
N GLN A 98 21.29 -7.36 8.68
CA GLN A 98 20.50 -7.27 9.91
C GLN A 98 19.47 -8.39 9.99
N ASP A 99 18.81 -8.72 8.88
CA ASP A 99 17.89 -9.86 8.81
C ASP A 99 18.58 -11.20 9.09
N LYS A 100 19.76 -11.42 8.52
CA LYS A 100 20.55 -12.64 8.77
C LYS A 100 20.97 -12.75 10.24
N LEU A 101 21.45 -11.65 10.82
CA LEU A 101 21.86 -11.59 12.23
C LEU A 101 20.66 -11.79 13.15
N TRP A 102 19.52 -11.18 12.84
CA TRP A 102 18.29 -11.35 13.60
C TRP A 102 17.80 -12.80 13.52
N ARG A 103 17.77 -13.42 12.34
CA ARG A 103 17.44 -14.85 12.18
C ARG A 103 18.37 -15.75 12.98
N LEU A 104 19.67 -15.46 12.98
CA LEU A 104 20.65 -16.21 13.77
C LEU A 104 20.40 -16.06 15.26
N LYS A 105 20.21 -14.82 15.75
CA LYS A 105 19.90 -14.53 17.15
C LYS A 105 18.61 -15.23 17.59
N THR A 106 17.55 -15.13 16.79
CA THR A 106 16.26 -15.80 17.05
C THR A 106 16.42 -17.32 17.07
N ARG A 107 17.25 -17.90 16.20
CA ARG A 107 17.51 -19.36 16.23
C ARG A 107 18.20 -19.83 17.52
N PHE A 108 19.06 -19.00 18.10
CA PHE A 108 19.80 -19.31 19.32
C PHE A 108 19.14 -18.79 20.61
N THR A 109 17.90 -18.30 20.56
CA THR A 109 17.16 -18.07 21.80
C THR A 109 16.89 -19.41 22.49
N TRP A 110 17.03 -19.42 23.82
CA TRP A 110 16.92 -20.63 24.65
C TRP A 110 15.66 -21.45 24.35
N HIS A 111 14.50 -20.80 24.27
CA HIS A 111 13.23 -21.45 23.95
C HIS A 111 13.26 -22.13 22.57
N ASN A 112 13.79 -21.48 21.53
CA ASN A 112 13.88 -22.06 20.19
C ASN A 112 14.87 -23.24 20.13
N MET A 113 15.95 -23.18 20.90
CA MET A 113 16.89 -24.31 21.02
C MET A 113 16.25 -25.52 21.71
N VAL A 114 15.52 -25.29 22.81
CA VAL A 114 14.80 -26.35 23.53
C VAL A 114 13.73 -26.96 22.63
N TYR A 115 12.90 -26.15 21.97
CA TYR A 115 11.90 -26.66 21.03
C TYR A 115 12.52 -27.44 19.87
N TRP A 116 13.61 -26.93 19.28
CA TRP A 116 14.31 -27.65 18.21
C TRP A 116 14.87 -28.99 18.69
N PHE A 117 15.42 -29.05 19.90
CA PHE A 117 15.95 -30.29 20.47
C PHE A 117 14.84 -31.32 20.72
N VAL A 118 13.74 -30.89 21.35
CA VAL A 118 12.56 -31.73 21.58
C VAL A 118 12.02 -32.27 20.25
N PHE A 119 11.81 -31.39 19.27
CA PHE A 119 11.30 -31.80 17.95
C PHE A 119 12.23 -32.74 17.18
N LYS A 120 13.55 -32.63 17.38
CA LYS A 120 14.53 -33.42 16.61
C LYS A 120 14.84 -34.79 17.22
N PHE A 121 14.69 -34.93 18.54
CA PHE A 121 15.17 -36.11 19.27
C PHE A 121 14.13 -36.78 20.16
N LEU A 122 13.02 -36.11 20.50
CA LEU A 122 11.98 -36.64 21.39
C LEU A 122 10.62 -36.84 20.69
N ILE A 123 10.42 -36.19 19.54
CA ILE A 123 9.30 -36.38 18.61
C ILE A 123 9.89 -36.93 17.32
#